data_AF-A0A7C6E9Z6-F1
#
_entry.id   AF-A0A7C6E9Z6-F1
#
_cell.length_a   1.000
_cell.length_b   1.000
_cell.length_c   1.000
_cell.angle_alpha   90.00
_cell.angle_beta   90.00
_cell.angle_gamma   90.00
#
_symmetry.space_group_name_H-M   'P 1'
#
loop_
_entity.id
_entity.type
_entity.pdbx_description
1 polymer ?
#
loop_
_entity_poly.entity_id
_entity_poly.type
_entity_poly.pdbx_seq_one_letter_code
_entity_poly.pdbx_strand_id
1 'polypeptide(L)'
;MRHGRKIKKLGRKWAHRRALIRNLLCALFTHERIKTTISKAKEARRFADRLITFAKVNTLAARREVRKYLADESLVHKLFSEIVPRLKDRTSGYTRIFRLGPRPGDGAEMAIIELVAKKEATQKEKVGKEKKPKAKKPKGKVAQKEEPKKASKEKSKQTSPVEETKSK
;
A
#
# COMPACT_ATOMS: atom_id res chain seq x y z
N MET A 1 19.40 31.62 10.52
CA MET A 1 18.89 30.44 11.27
C MET A 1 17.51 30.01 10.78
N ARG A 2 17.07 28.77 11.04
CA ARG A 2 15.74 28.24 10.64
C ARG A 2 14.80 28.10 11.84
N HIS A 3 14.59 29.15 12.63
CA HIS A 3 13.65 29.13 13.77
C HIS A 3 12.21 28.84 13.30
N GLY A 4 11.44 28.09 14.10
CA GLY A 4 10.02 27.82 13.86
C GLY A 4 9.69 26.83 12.72
N ARG A 5 10.68 26.28 12.01
CA ARG A 5 10.42 25.31 10.92
C ARG A 5 10.05 23.92 11.46
N LYS A 6 8.75 23.71 11.73
CA LYS A 6 8.17 22.44 12.21
C LYS A 6 7.97 21.38 11.11
N ILE A 7 8.31 21.69 9.86
CA ILE A 7 8.03 20.84 8.70
C ILE A 7 9.32 20.15 8.23
N LYS A 8 9.35 18.82 8.24
CA LYS A 8 10.47 18.05 7.69
C LYS A 8 10.39 17.98 6.17
N LYS A 9 11.43 18.47 5.48
CA LYS A 9 11.49 18.49 4.00
C LYS A 9 11.67 17.10 3.37
N LEU A 10 12.19 16.12 4.11
CA LEU A 10 12.46 14.75 3.63
C LEU A 10 13.34 14.71 2.35
N GLY A 11 14.22 15.70 2.17
CA GLY A 11 15.07 15.84 0.98
C GLY A 11 14.32 16.09 -0.33
N ARG A 12 13.06 16.56 -0.29
CA ARG A 12 12.20 16.71 -1.48
C ARG A 12 11.67 18.13 -1.64
N LYS A 13 11.43 18.53 -2.89
CA LYS A 13 10.64 19.74 -3.23
C LYS A 13 9.19 19.57 -2.73
N TRP A 14 8.47 20.68 -2.57
CA TRP A 14 7.13 20.70 -1.95
C TRP A 14 6.13 19.76 -2.62
N ALA A 15 6.03 19.79 -3.95
CA ALA A 15 5.09 18.97 -4.71
C ALA A 15 5.34 17.47 -4.50
N HIS A 16 6.59 17.02 -4.67
CA HIS A 16 6.97 15.62 -4.47
C HIS A 16 6.79 15.20 -2.99
N ARG A 17 7.10 16.07 -2.03
CA ARG A 17 6.84 15.78 -0.62
C ARG A 17 5.34 15.57 -0.34
N ARG A 18 4.47 16.41 -0.90
CA ARG A 18 3.01 16.27 -0.75
C ARG A 18 2.52 14.96 -1.37
N ALA A 19 2.99 14.60 -2.56
CA ALA A 19 2.67 13.32 -3.20
C ALA A 19 3.15 12.13 -2.36
N LEU A 20 4.38 12.17 -1.85
CA LEU A 20 4.93 11.12 -0.98
C LEU A 20 4.05 10.89 0.27
N ILE A 21 3.64 11.97 0.94
CA ILE A 21 2.81 11.87 2.15
C ILE A 21 1.45 11.26 1.82
N ARG A 22 0.81 11.68 0.72
CA ARG A 22 -0.44 11.08 0.26
C ARG A 22 -0.29 9.59 0.00
N ASN A 23 0.75 9.18 -0.72
CA ASN A 23 1.00 7.76 -0.99
C ASN A 23 1.23 6.95 0.29
N LEU A 24 1.96 7.50 1.27
CA LEU A 24 2.16 6.85 2.57
C LEU A 24 0.85 6.72 3.35
N LEU A 25 -0.02 7.72 3.31
CA LEU A 25 -1.34 7.67 3.96
C LEU A 25 -2.25 6.66 3.29
N CYS A 26 -2.30 6.64 1.95
CA CYS A 26 -3.05 5.64 1.21
C CYS A 26 -2.59 4.24 1.60
N ALA A 27 -1.27 3.97 1.53
CA ALA A 27 -0.72 2.67 1.93
C ALA A 27 -1.02 2.31 3.39
N LEU A 28 -0.98 3.29 4.30
CA LEU A 28 -1.27 3.07 5.72
C LEU A 28 -2.73 2.67 5.95
N PHE A 29 -3.71 3.32 5.32
CA PHE A 29 -5.13 2.98 5.49
C PHE A 29 -5.52 1.72 4.70
N THR A 30 -4.85 1.44 3.59
CA THR A 30 -5.06 0.22 2.82
C THR A 30 -4.60 -1.00 3.60
N HIS A 31 -3.36 -0.99 4.11
CA HIS A 31 -2.73 -2.16 4.74
C HIS A 31 -2.75 -2.15 6.27
N GLU A 32 -3.16 -1.06 6.90
CA GLU A 32 -3.16 -0.82 8.35
C GLU A 32 -1.76 -0.86 9.03
N ARG A 33 -0.73 -1.36 8.33
CA ARG A 33 0.66 -1.49 8.77
C ARG A 33 1.62 -1.36 7.58
N ILE A 34 2.58 -0.45 7.66
CA ILE A 34 3.60 -0.24 6.61
C ILE A 34 5.00 -0.08 7.20
N LYS A 35 6.03 -0.50 6.44
CA LYS A 35 7.45 -0.34 6.78
C LYS A 35 8.05 0.80 5.98
N THR A 36 8.67 1.78 6.65
CA THR A 36 9.27 2.97 6.02
C THR A 36 10.45 3.49 6.85
N THR A 37 11.06 4.61 6.48
CA THR A 37 12.11 5.24 7.30
C THR A 37 11.51 6.05 8.44
N ILE A 38 12.25 6.20 9.55
CA ILE A 38 11.75 6.89 10.75
C ILE A 38 11.30 8.32 10.46
N SER A 39 12.06 9.05 9.64
CA SER A 39 11.70 10.41 9.24
C SER A 39 10.39 10.48 8.46
N LYS A 40 10.13 9.51 7.57
CA LYS A 40 8.87 9.41 6.82
C LYS A 40 7.71 8.99 7.73
N ALA A 41 7.92 8.02 8.62
CA ALA A 41 6.90 7.55 9.56
C ALA A 41 6.43 8.66 10.51
N LYS A 42 7.36 9.44 11.08
CA LYS A 42 7.02 10.58 11.97
C LYS A 42 6.19 11.64 11.25
N GLU A 43 6.49 11.92 9.99
CA GLU A 43 5.70 12.86 9.19
C GLU A 43 4.33 12.29 8.84
N ALA A 44 4.26 11.02 8.41
CA ALA A 44 3.01 10.33 8.11
C ALA A 44 2.06 10.30 9.32
N ARG A 45 2.57 9.99 10.52
CA ARG A 45 1.81 10.02 11.78
C ARG A 45 1.08 11.34 12.01
N ARG A 46 1.77 12.47 11.81
CA ARG A 46 1.17 13.81 12.00
C ARG A 46 -0.07 14.02 11.12
N PHE A 47 -0.02 13.57 9.87
CA PHE A 47 -1.16 13.69 8.96
C PHE A 47 -2.22 12.61 9.20
N ALA A 48 -1.82 11.37 9.47
CA ALA A 48 -2.72 10.26 9.74
C ALA A 48 -3.59 10.54 10.96
N ASP A 49 -2.99 10.97 12.07
CA ASP A 49 -3.73 11.27 13.29
C ASP A 49 -4.75 12.40 13.06
N ARG A 50 -4.37 13.44 12.29
CA ARG A 50 -5.27 14.55 11.92
C ARG A 50 -6.42 14.09 11.04
N LEU A 51 -6.17 13.22 10.06
CA LEU A 51 -7.21 12.70 9.17
C LEU A 51 -8.21 11.82 9.93
N ILE A 52 -7.74 10.98 10.84
CA ILE A 52 -8.63 10.15 11.67
C ILE A 52 -9.48 11.04 12.58
N THR A 53 -8.91 12.10 13.18
CA THR A 53 -9.69 13.06 13.97
C THR A 53 -10.81 13.70 13.16
N PHE A 54 -10.55 14.13 11.91
CA PHE A 54 -11.62 14.63 11.05
C PHE A 54 -12.64 13.54 10.73
N ALA A 55 -12.18 12.33 10.43
CA ALA A 55 -13.05 11.23 10.05
C ALA A 55 -13.99 10.79 11.19
N LYS A 56 -13.57 10.93 12.46
CA LYS A 56 -14.43 10.70 13.64
C LYS A 56 -15.66 11.61 13.70
N VAL A 57 -15.59 12.83 13.16
CA VAL A 57 -16.72 13.77 13.14
C VAL A 57 -17.80 13.32 12.14
N ASN A 58 -17.42 12.57 11.10
CA ASN A 58 -18.32 11.96 10.10
C ASN A 58 -19.32 12.92 9.43
N THR A 59 -18.93 14.18 9.18
CA THR A 59 -19.72 15.14 8.40
C THR A 59 -19.29 15.19 6.93
N LEU A 60 -20.13 15.78 6.06
CA LEU A 60 -19.77 16.03 4.65
C LEU A 60 -18.49 16.85 4.52
N ALA A 61 -18.32 17.86 5.38
CA ALA A 61 -17.11 18.68 5.44
C ALA A 61 -15.87 17.84 5.79
N ALA A 62 -15.98 16.94 6.76
CA ALA A 62 -14.89 16.01 7.11
C ALA A 62 -14.51 15.10 5.94
N ARG A 63 -15.49 14.56 5.20
CA ARG A 63 -15.24 13.73 4.00
C ARG A 63 -14.52 14.53 2.91
N ARG A 64 -14.90 15.79 2.68
CA ARG A 64 -14.21 16.71 1.75
C ARG A 64 -12.77 16.99 2.17
N GLU A 65 -12.51 17.19 3.47
CA GLU A 65 -11.14 17.38 3.98
C GLU A 65 -10.27 16.13 3.79
N VAL A 66 -10.82 14.94 4.05
CA VAL A 66 -10.11 13.67 3.85
C VAL A 66 -9.78 13.45 2.36
N ARG A 67 -10.73 13.74 1.46
CA ARG A 67 -10.54 13.62 0.00
C ARG A 67 -9.40 14.51 -0.55
N LYS A 68 -9.01 15.58 0.16
CA LYS A 68 -7.81 16.36 -0.23
C LYS A 68 -6.51 15.54 -0.15
N TYR A 69 -6.51 14.44 0.61
CA TYR A 69 -5.35 13.57 0.81
C TYR A 69 -5.54 12.17 0.21
N LEU A 70 -6.70 11.56 0.40
CA LEU A 70 -7.04 10.25 -0.14
C LEU A 70 -7.88 10.44 -1.41
N ALA A 71 -7.32 10.07 -2.56
CA ALA A 71 -8.01 10.23 -3.85
C ALA A 71 -9.01 9.10 -4.14
N ASP A 72 -8.80 7.92 -3.56
CA ASP A 72 -9.62 6.74 -3.79
C ASP A 72 -10.86 6.74 -2.89
N GLU A 73 -12.04 6.72 -3.50
CA GLU A 73 -13.33 6.72 -2.80
C GLU A 73 -13.54 5.44 -1.98
N SER A 74 -13.06 4.30 -2.46
CA SER A 74 -13.18 3.03 -1.74
C SER A 74 -12.41 3.07 -0.41
N LEU A 75 -11.24 3.71 -0.42
CA LEU A 75 -10.41 3.89 0.76
C LEU A 75 -11.02 4.90 1.74
N VAL A 76 -11.62 5.98 1.21
CA VAL A 76 -12.37 6.92 2.03
C VAL A 76 -13.53 6.18 2.71
N HIS A 77 -14.31 5.40 1.97
CA HIS A 77 -15.38 4.60 2.55
C HIS A 77 -14.87 3.69 3.67
N LYS A 78 -13.81 2.90 3.42
CA LYS A 78 -13.16 2.04 4.43
C LYS A 78 -12.73 2.81 5.68
N LEU A 79 -12.19 4.02 5.53
CA LEU A 79 -11.77 4.84 6.66
C LEU A 79 -12.96 5.15 7.58
N PHE A 80 -14.10 5.58 7.02
CA PHE A 80 -15.28 5.97 7.79
C PHE A 80 -16.09 4.77 8.30
N SER A 81 -16.22 3.71 7.51
CA SER A 81 -17.05 2.55 7.85
C SER A 81 -16.35 1.56 8.78
N GLU A 82 -15.04 1.34 8.61
CA GLU A 82 -14.32 0.29 9.32
C GLU A 82 -13.31 0.82 10.34
N ILE A 83 -12.48 1.78 9.96
CA ILE A 83 -11.32 2.20 10.77
C ILE A 83 -11.76 3.14 11.90
N VAL A 84 -12.58 4.14 11.59
CA VAL A 84 -13.05 5.14 12.55
C VAL A 84 -13.84 4.53 13.71
N PRO A 85 -14.81 3.62 13.50
CA PRO A 85 -15.55 2.99 14.59
C PRO A 85 -14.64 2.23 15.58
N ARG A 86 -13.60 1.55 15.09
CA ARG A 86 -12.61 0.85 15.95
C ARG A 86 -11.78 1.78 16.82
N LEU A 87 -11.68 3.05 16.44
CA LEU A 87 -10.86 4.07 17.12
C LEU A 87 -11.71 5.11 17.86
N LYS A 88 -13.03 4.87 18.00
CA LYS A 88 -13.98 5.84 18.55
C LYS A 88 -13.64 6.26 19.98
N ASP A 89 -13.27 5.30 20.83
CA ASP A 89 -13.00 5.53 22.26
C ASP A 89 -11.66 6.22 22.52
N ARG A 90 -10.80 6.31 21.50
CA ARG A 90 -9.47 6.91 21.61
C ARG A 90 -9.49 8.38 21.24
N THR A 91 -9.05 9.25 22.14
CA THR A 91 -8.99 10.71 21.91
C THR A 91 -7.87 11.13 20.96
N SER A 92 -6.70 10.47 21.04
CA SER A 92 -5.54 10.78 20.19
C SER A 92 -4.56 9.61 20.08
N GLY A 93 -3.55 9.74 19.22
CA GLY A 93 -2.50 8.73 19.05
C GLY A 93 -3.03 7.46 18.39
N TYR A 94 -3.60 7.59 17.20
CA TYR A 94 -4.23 6.50 16.46
C TYR A 94 -3.22 5.59 15.75
N THR A 95 -1.99 6.08 15.59
CA THR A 95 -0.87 5.37 14.98
C THR A 95 0.25 5.09 16.00
N ARG A 96 0.92 3.94 15.84
CA ARG A 96 2.13 3.55 16.57
C ARG A 96 3.31 3.47 15.63
N ILE A 97 4.50 3.80 16.12
CA ILE A 97 5.76 3.70 15.38
C ILE A 97 6.71 2.78 16.14
N PHE A 98 7.14 1.70 15.50
CA PHE A 98 8.13 0.76 16.03
C PHE A 98 9.43 0.90 15.25
N ARG A 99 10.57 1.10 15.92
CA ARG A 99 11.89 1.14 15.27
C ARG A 99 12.33 -0.28 14.96
N LEU A 100 12.88 -0.51 13.77
CA LEU A 100 13.37 -1.82 13.32
C LEU A 100 14.90 -1.92 13.27
N GLY A 101 15.60 -0.80 13.40
CA GLY A 101 17.05 -0.71 13.19
C GLY A 101 17.44 -0.14 11.82
N PRO A 102 18.75 -0.01 11.55
CA PRO A 102 19.26 0.54 10.29
C PRO A 102 19.08 -0.44 9.13
N ARG A 103 18.82 0.09 7.93
CA ARG A 103 18.77 -0.68 6.69
C ARG A 103 20.20 -1.02 6.22
N PRO A 104 20.45 -2.24 5.70
CA PRO A 104 21.73 -2.58 5.10
C PRO A 104 21.96 -1.74 3.83
N GLY A 105 23.19 -1.24 3.65
CA GLY A 105 23.59 -0.41 2.51
C GLY A 105 23.69 1.07 2.85
N ASP A 106 22.56 1.75 3.09
CA ASP A 106 22.53 3.20 3.34
C ASP A 106 22.46 3.58 4.83
N GLY A 107 22.39 2.60 5.73
CA GLY A 107 22.32 2.82 7.19
C GLY A 107 21.04 3.53 7.65
N ALA A 108 20.05 3.72 6.79
CA ALA A 108 18.88 4.53 7.13
C ALA A 108 18.01 3.84 8.19
N GLU A 109 17.70 4.55 9.28
CA GLU A 109 16.84 3.99 10.33
C GLU A 109 15.43 3.69 9.82
N MET A 110 15.03 2.42 9.94
CA MET A 110 13.74 1.91 9.54
C MET A 110 12.76 1.88 10.72
N ALA A 111 11.48 2.03 10.40
CA ALA A 111 10.39 1.83 11.32
C ALA A 111 9.16 1.25 10.63
N ILE A 112 8.33 0.59 11.43
CA ILE A 112 6.96 0.24 11.10
C ILE A 112 6.06 1.32 11.66
N ILE A 113 5.13 1.82 10.85
CA ILE A 113 3.97 2.59 11.33
C ILE A 113 2.71 1.76 11.14
N GLU A 114 1.90 1.65 12.18
CA GLU A 114 0.65 0.88 12.18
C GLU A 114 -0.48 1.59 12.92
N LEU A 115 -1.71 1.25 12.57
CA LEU A 115 -2.90 1.65 13.33
C LEU A 115 -3.00 0.85 14.63
N VAL A 116 -3.48 1.49 15.69
CA VAL A 116 -3.62 0.87 17.02
C VAL A 116 -4.62 -0.29 17.01
N ALA A 117 -5.77 -0.10 16.35
CA ALA A 117 -6.86 -1.07 16.30
C ALA A 117 -6.93 -1.75 14.93
N LYS A 118 -5.86 -2.49 14.59
CA LYS A 118 -5.81 -3.30 13.36
C LYS A 118 -6.66 -4.56 13.50
N LYS A 119 -7.24 -5.05 12.40
CA LYS A 119 -7.75 -6.43 12.36
C LYS A 119 -6.55 -7.36 12.47
N GLU A 120 -6.54 -8.26 13.45
CA GLU A 120 -5.53 -9.30 13.49
C GLU A 120 -5.71 -10.18 12.25
N ALA A 121 -4.67 -10.24 11.42
CA ALA A 121 -4.63 -11.23 10.36
C ALA A 121 -4.48 -12.60 11.04
N THR A 122 -5.57 -13.34 11.16
CA THR A 122 -5.55 -14.76 11.53
C THR A 122 -4.53 -15.47 10.67
N GLN A 123 -3.42 -15.88 11.29
CA GLN A 123 -2.42 -16.73 10.66
C GLN A 123 -3.03 -18.12 10.44
N LYS A 124 -3.62 -18.33 9.28
CA LYS A 124 -3.89 -19.66 8.71
C LYS A 124 -3.21 -19.73 7.34
N GLU A 125 -1.89 -19.75 7.34
CA GLU A 125 -1.14 -20.37 6.26
C GLU A 125 -0.40 -21.59 6.80
N LYS A 126 -0.68 -22.70 6.12
CA LYS A 126 -0.34 -24.06 6.47
C LYS A 126 1.17 -24.23 6.37
N VAL A 127 1.82 -24.63 7.47
CA VAL A 127 3.10 -25.31 7.43
C VAL A 127 2.86 -26.70 6.83
N GLY A 128 2.88 -26.77 5.51
CA GLY A 128 2.99 -28.01 4.76
C GLY A 128 4.38 -28.58 4.97
N LYS A 129 4.51 -29.46 5.97
CA LYS A 129 5.58 -30.46 6.06
C LYS A 129 5.51 -31.36 4.82
N GLU A 130 6.19 -31.01 3.75
CA GLU A 130 6.54 -31.99 2.72
C GLU A 130 7.85 -32.69 3.13
N LYS A 131 7.65 -33.90 3.64
CA LYS A 131 8.69 -34.91 3.88
C LYS A 131 9.40 -35.19 2.55
N LYS A 132 10.73 -35.04 2.54
CA LYS A 132 11.62 -35.66 1.56
C LYS A 132 11.33 -37.17 1.46
N PRO A 133 11.09 -37.74 0.27
CA PRO A 133 11.39 -39.15 0.02
C PRO A 133 12.82 -39.25 -0.55
N LYS A 134 13.73 -39.80 0.25
CA LYS A 134 14.95 -40.44 -0.28
C LYS A 134 14.51 -41.74 -0.96
N ALA A 135 14.73 -41.89 -2.26
CA ALA A 135 14.65 -43.18 -2.93
C ALA A 135 15.81 -43.35 -3.92
N LYS A 136 16.42 -44.53 -3.83
CA LYS A 136 17.63 -45.03 -4.50
C LYS A 136 17.42 -45.20 -6.02
N LYS A 137 18.48 -44.96 -6.80
CA LYS A 137 18.70 -45.52 -8.16
C LYS A 137 19.34 -46.92 -8.03
N PRO A 138 19.48 -47.78 -9.08
CA PRO A 138 19.04 -47.69 -10.50
C PRO A 138 18.47 -49.03 -11.09
N LYS A 139 18.29 -49.06 -12.43
CA LYS A 139 17.97 -50.17 -13.40
C LYS A 139 16.51 -50.13 -13.87
N GLY A 140 16.15 -50.11 -15.15
CA GLY A 140 16.88 -50.13 -16.43
C GLY A 140 15.86 -50.30 -17.58
N LYS A 141 16.27 -49.99 -18.82
CA LYS A 141 15.59 -50.19 -20.13
C LYS A 141 14.39 -49.27 -20.45
N VAL A 142 14.11 -48.77 -21.67
CA VAL A 142 14.70 -48.72 -23.03
C VAL A 142 13.91 -47.60 -23.79
N ALA A 143 14.52 -47.05 -24.85
CA ALA A 143 14.07 -46.16 -25.95
C ALA A 143 12.55 -46.15 -26.33
N GLN A 144 11.94 -45.13 -26.96
CA GLN A 144 12.21 -44.33 -28.20
C GLN A 144 11.39 -43.00 -28.15
N LYS A 145 11.88 -41.82 -28.58
CA LYS A 145 11.77 -41.15 -29.93
C LYS A 145 10.29 -40.86 -30.33
N GLU A 146 9.79 -39.66 -30.69
CA GLU A 146 10.13 -38.63 -31.72
C GLU A 146 9.09 -37.46 -31.53
N GLU A 147 9.45 -36.18 -31.31
CA GLU A 147 9.55 -35.02 -32.23
C GLU A 147 8.26 -34.21 -32.64
N PRO A 148 8.38 -32.90 -33.01
CA PRO A 148 7.45 -31.80 -32.69
C PRO A 148 6.89 -30.99 -33.90
N LYS A 149 5.87 -30.13 -33.70
CA LYS A 149 5.50 -28.93 -34.53
C LYS A 149 4.70 -27.96 -33.64
N LYS A 150 4.98 -26.66 -33.37
CA LYS A 150 5.50 -25.46 -34.07
C LYS A 150 4.50 -24.76 -35.00
N ALA A 151 4.50 -23.41 -34.88
CA ALA A 151 3.88 -22.35 -35.70
C ALA A 151 2.45 -21.91 -35.28
N SER A 152 2.23 -20.72 -34.69
CA SER A 152 2.36 -19.33 -35.23
C SER A 152 1.27 -19.03 -36.27
N LYS A 153 0.48 -17.95 -36.25
CA LYS A 153 0.82 -16.51 -36.35
C LYS A 153 -0.52 -15.73 -36.29
N GLU A 154 -0.63 -14.65 -35.54
CA GLU A 154 -0.51 -13.25 -35.99
C GLU A 154 -1.55 -12.74 -37.01
N LYS A 155 -2.19 -11.63 -36.60
CA LYS A 155 -2.56 -10.42 -37.38
C LYS A 155 -3.68 -10.65 -38.41
N SER A 156 -4.58 -9.70 -38.68
CA SER A 156 -4.44 -8.26 -38.81
C SER A 156 -5.86 -7.64 -38.90
N LYS A 157 -6.08 -6.40 -38.43
CA LYS A 157 -6.41 -5.19 -39.25
C LYS A 157 -7.67 -5.34 -40.12
N GLN A 158 -8.60 -4.41 -40.26
CA GLN A 158 -8.60 -2.94 -40.39
C GLN A 158 -10.11 -2.61 -40.62
N THR A 159 -10.71 -1.46 -40.30
CA THR A 159 -10.79 -0.18 -41.06
C THR A 159 -12.06 0.51 -40.50
N SER A 160 -11.97 1.64 -39.79
CA SER A 160 -12.06 3.05 -40.26
C SER A 160 -13.51 3.57 -40.47
N PRO A 161 -13.74 4.89 -40.26
CA PRO A 161 -14.98 5.47 -39.73
C PRO A 161 -15.92 6.03 -40.81
N VAL A 162 -17.20 6.21 -40.46
CA VAL A 162 -18.21 6.93 -41.27
C VAL A 162 -18.76 8.10 -40.46
N GLU A 163 -18.38 9.30 -40.90
CA GLU A 163 -19.23 10.45 -41.28
C GLU A 163 -20.35 10.99 -40.35
N GLU A 164 -20.16 12.27 -39.99
CA GLU A 164 -21.10 13.41 -39.97
C GLU A 164 -22.53 13.27 -39.39
N THR A 165 -22.88 14.15 -38.43
CA THR A 165 -23.75 15.31 -38.71
C THR A 165 -23.99 16.22 -37.49
N LYS A 166 -23.91 17.54 -37.77
CA LYS A 166 -24.73 18.66 -37.28
C LYS A 166 -24.61 19.18 -35.82
N SER A 167 -23.95 20.34 -35.73
CA SER A 167 -24.50 21.64 -35.28
C SER A 167 -25.48 21.66 -34.10
N LYS A 168 -25.05 22.23 -32.96
CA LYS A 168 -25.60 23.47 -32.36
C LYS A 168 -24.72 23.95 -31.21
#